data_AF-A0AAE2ZMX3-F1
#
_entry.id   AF-A0AAE2ZMX3-F1
#
_cell.length_a   1.000
_cell.length_b   1.000
_cell.length_c   1.000
_cell.angle_alpha   90.00
_cell.angle_beta   90.00
_cell.angle_gamma   90.00
#
_symmetry.space_group_name_H-M   'P 1'
#
loop_
_entity.id
_entity.type
_entity.pdbx_description
1 polymer ?
#
loop_
_entity_poly.entity_id
_entity_poly.type
_entity_poly.pdbx_seq_one_letter_code
_entity_poly.pdbx_strand_id
1 'polypeptide(L)'
;MHSHVHGTPDRERMDELQALAASFIDAFRKADDKSSYLRLSGIPFTRKGSDGLTLNLVDASIVSNWQIGTASPAFASRELVYMPFPGEMISERENMTFTYVSLTERDDVDLVTLLKARFHSEKG
;
A
#
# COMPACT_ATOMS: atom_id res chain seq x y z
N MET A 1 -1.15 31.15 -15.93
CA MET A 1 -2.02 30.08 -16.45
C MET A 1 -1.99 28.95 -15.43
N HIS A 2 -2.93 28.93 -14.49
CA HIS A 2 -2.97 27.94 -13.42
C HIS A 2 -3.85 26.77 -13.87
N SER A 3 -3.21 25.65 -14.23
CA SER A 3 -3.89 24.41 -14.57
C SER A 3 -4.26 23.67 -13.29
N HIS A 4 -5.48 23.88 -12.80
CA HIS A 4 -6.09 22.93 -11.87
C HIS A 4 -6.55 21.72 -12.68
N VAL A 5 -5.67 20.73 -12.79
CA VAL A 5 -6.07 19.40 -13.21
C VAL A 5 -6.87 18.84 -12.05
N HIS A 6 -8.19 18.93 -12.10
CA HIS A 6 -9.04 18.24 -11.14
C HIS A 6 -8.83 16.73 -11.36
N GLY A 7 -8.10 16.10 -10.44
CA GLY A 7 -8.11 14.66 -10.34
C GLY A 7 -9.55 14.23 -10.09
N THR A 8 -9.94 13.06 -10.60
CA THR A 8 -11.19 12.48 -10.12
C THR A 8 -11.09 12.33 -8.59
N PRO A 9 -12.17 12.52 -7.82
CA PRO A 9 -12.12 12.47 -6.35
C PRO A 9 -11.47 11.19 -5.80
N ASP A 10 -11.59 10.09 -6.52
CA ASP A 10 -10.95 8.82 -6.17
C ASP A 10 -9.42 8.86 -6.32
N ARG A 11 -8.92 9.55 -7.35
CA ARG A 11 -7.48 9.71 -7.58
C ARG A 11 -6.85 10.59 -6.51
N GLU A 12 -7.49 11.71 -6.17
CA GLU A 12 -7.01 12.60 -5.10
C GLU A 12 -6.94 11.86 -3.76
N ARG A 13 -7.97 11.08 -3.42
CA ARG A 13 -7.97 10.24 -2.21
C ARG A 13 -6.87 9.17 -2.23
N MET A 14 -6.62 8.55 -3.38
CA MET A 14 -5.54 7.58 -3.48
C MET A 14 -4.17 8.24 -3.31
N ASP A 15 -3.96 9.42 -3.88
CA ASP A 15 -2.72 10.17 -3.73
C ASP A 15 -2.49 10.59 -2.26
N GLU A 16 -3.54 11.01 -1.55
CA GLU A 16 -3.50 11.27 -0.10
C GLU A 16 -3.12 10.03 0.72
N LEU A 17 -3.73 8.88 0.43
CA LEU A 17 -3.41 7.62 1.11
C LEU A 17 -1.96 7.20 0.86
N GLN A 18 -1.44 7.41 -0.35
CA GLN A 18 -0.04 7.13 -0.69
C GLN A 18 0.92 8.04 0.07
N ALA A 19 0.62 9.35 0.15
CA ALA A 19 1.42 10.29 0.94
C ALA A 19 1.46 9.91 2.44
N LEU A 20 0.32 9.45 2.98
CA LEU A 20 0.23 8.97 4.35
C LEU A 20 1.02 7.67 4.56
N ALA A 21 0.94 6.73 3.63
CA ALA A 21 1.70 5.48 3.67
C ALA A 21 3.21 5.75 3.65
N ALA A 22 3.69 6.66 2.79
CA ALA A 22 5.09 7.07 2.76
C ALA A 22 5.55 7.66 4.11
N SER A 23 4.75 8.55 4.70
CA SER A 23 5.05 9.14 6.01
C SER A 23 5.09 8.09 7.14
N PHE A 24 4.19 7.11 7.08
CA PHE A 24 4.18 5.98 8.02
C PHE A 24 5.45 5.15 7.88
N ILE A 25 5.83 4.77 6.65
CA ILE A 25 7.02 3.95 6.38
C ILE A 25 8.28 4.66 6.89
N ASP A 26 8.42 5.95 6.62
CA ASP A 26 9.54 6.77 7.09
C ASP A 26 9.63 6.79 8.62
N ALA A 27 8.50 6.99 9.30
CA ALA A 27 8.46 7.01 10.76
C ALA A 27 8.68 5.61 11.36
N PHE A 28 8.13 4.56 10.75
CA PHE A 28 8.37 3.17 11.14
C PHE A 28 9.86 2.83 11.04
N ARG A 29 10.55 3.24 9.97
CA ARG A 29 12.01 3.06 9.82
C ARG A 29 12.80 3.75 10.91
N LYS A 30 12.39 4.97 11.32
CA LYS A 30 13.07 5.77 12.34
C LYS A 30 12.75 5.35 13.79
N ALA A 31 11.63 4.66 14.03
CA ALA A 31 11.23 4.28 15.38
C ALA A 31 12.22 3.30 16.03
N ASP A 32 12.67 3.57 17.25
CA ASP A 32 13.58 2.66 17.96
C ASP A 32 12.87 1.35 18.35
N ASP A 33 11.62 1.45 18.79
CA ASP A 33 10.75 0.30 19.07
C ASP A 33 9.64 0.19 18.01
N LYS A 34 9.84 -0.75 17.08
CA LYS A 34 8.90 -1.02 15.99
C LYS A 34 7.54 -1.50 16.50
N SER A 35 7.52 -2.36 17.51
CA SER A 35 6.27 -2.92 18.03
C SER A 35 5.44 -1.85 18.73
N SER A 36 6.07 -0.99 19.53
CA SER A 36 5.39 0.13 20.17
C SER A 36 4.87 1.14 19.14
N TYR A 37 5.64 1.43 18.09
CA TYR A 37 5.18 2.28 17.00
C TYR A 37 3.94 1.71 16.29
N LEU A 38 3.92 0.40 15.99
CA LEU A 38 2.75 -0.25 15.38
C LEU A 38 1.50 -0.18 16.27
N ARG A 39 1.68 -0.33 17.59
CA ARG A 39 0.57 -0.17 18.55
C ARG A 39 0.05 1.26 18.60
N LEU A 40 0.95 2.24 18.68
CA LEU A 40 0.59 3.67 18.73
C LEU A 40 -0.09 4.14 17.44
N SER A 41 0.34 3.61 16.30
CA SER A 41 -0.28 3.89 15.00
C SER A 41 -1.59 3.15 14.78
N GLY A 42 -1.99 2.24 15.69
CA GLY A 42 -3.26 1.52 15.63
C GLY A 42 -3.27 0.37 14.62
N ILE A 43 -2.10 -0.18 14.28
CA ILE A 43 -2.03 -1.43 13.52
C ILE A 43 -2.45 -2.58 14.45
N PRO A 44 -3.49 -3.36 14.09
CA PRO A 44 -3.93 -4.47 14.93
C PRO A 44 -2.86 -5.57 14.95
N PHE A 45 -2.53 -6.10 16.13
CA PHE A 45 -1.62 -7.25 16.25
C PHE A 45 -2.36 -8.58 16.07
N THR A 46 -3.69 -8.54 16.13
CA THR A 46 -4.56 -9.69 15.91
C THR A 46 -5.73 -9.33 15.02
N ARG A 47 -6.12 -10.25 14.15
CA ARG A 47 -7.28 -10.12 13.26
C ARG A 47 -8.08 -11.42 13.25
N LYS A 48 -9.32 -11.36 12.79
CA LYS A 48 -10.12 -12.56 12.55
C LYS A 48 -9.86 -13.08 11.13
N GLY A 49 -9.46 -14.34 11.04
CA GLY A 49 -9.34 -15.07 9.78
C GLY A 49 -10.71 -15.45 9.22
N SER A 50 -10.70 -15.92 7.97
CA SER A 50 -11.89 -16.40 7.26
C SER A 50 -12.54 -17.62 7.92
N ASP A 51 -11.72 -18.42 8.61
CA ASP A 51 -12.11 -19.59 9.41
C ASP A 51 -12.55 -19.24 10.85
N GLY A 52 -12.55 -17.95 11.21
CA GLY A 52 -12.90 -17.44 12.54
C GLY A 52 -11.79 -17.55 13.59
N LEU A 53 -10.64 -18.15 13.24
CA LEU A 53 -9.46 -18.20 14.11
C LEU A 53 -8.81 -16.82 14.21
N THR A 54 -7.99 -16.66 15.25
CA THR A 54 -7.20 -15.44 15.44
C THR A 54 -5.92 -15.54 14.62
N LEU A 55 -5.79 -14.63 13.66
CA LEU A 55 -4.54 -14.37 12.94
C LEU A 55 -3.67 -13.44 13.81
N ASN A 56 -2.40 -13.79 13.99
CA ASN A 56 -1.43 -12.97 14.72
C ASN A 56 -0.44 -12.32 13.75
N LEU A 57 -0.15 -11.04 13.96
CA LEU A 57 0.88 -10.32 13.22
C LEU A 57 2.25 -10.90 13.54
N VAL A 58 2.96 -11.38 12.52
CA VAL A 58 4.28 -12.00 12.68
C VAL A 58 5.38 -11.31 11.90
N ASP A 59 5.04 -10.58 10.83
CA ASP A 59 6.02 -9.87 10.02
C ASP A 59 5.46 -8.55 9.48
N ALA A 60 6.38 -7.60 9.27
CA ALA A 60 6.13 -6.31 8.66
C ALA A 60 7.27 -6.03 7.68
N SER A 61 6.98 -6.12 6.38
CA SER A 61 7.97 -6.01 5.31
C SER A 61 7.84 -4.68 4.57
N ILE A 62 8.96 -4.08 4.18
CA ILE A 62 9.00 -2.89 3.33
C ILE A 62 9.77 -3.25 2.05
N VAL A 63 9.17 -2.97 0.90
CA VAL A 63 9.75 -3.25 -0.41
C VAL A 63 9.76 -1.99 -1.26
N SER A 64 10.94 -1.60 -1.74
CA SER A 64 11.10 -0.57 -2.76
C SER A 64 10.81 -1.13 -4.15
N ASN A 65 10.01 -0.41 -4.92
CA ASN A 65 9.58 -0.78 -6.26
C ASN A 65 9.85 0.38 -7.22
N TRP A 66 10.24 0.05 -8.45
CA TRP A 66 10.40 1.01 -9.53
C TRP A 66 9.57 0.56 -10.73
N GLN A 67 8.64 1.39 -11.17
CA GLN A 67 7.93 1.13 -12.40
C GLN A 67 8.74 1.65 -13.58
N ILE A 68 9.21 0.75 -14.43
CA ILE A 68 10.10 1.07 -15.56
C ILE A 68 9.35 1.29 -16.88
N GLY A 69 8.06 0.99 -16.94
CA GLY A 69 7.25 1.14 -18.15
C GLY A 69 5.86 0.54 -18.02
N THR A 70 5.12 0.55 -19.12
CA THR A 70 3.81 -0.10 -19.27
C THR A 70 3.79 -0.99 -20.52
N ALA A 71 2.92 -1.99 -20.49
CA ALA A 71 2.64 -2.83 -21.65
C ALA A 71 1.13 -2.93 -21.84
N SER A 72 0.67 -2.77 -23.08
CA SER A 72 -0.76 -2.81 -23.42
C SER A 72 -0.97 -3.76 -24.61
N PRO A 73 -2.10 -4.51 -24.66
CA PRO A 73 -2.45 -5.29 -25.84
C PRO A 73 -2.62 -4.38 -27.07
N ALA A 74 -2.02 -4.76 -28.20
CA ALA A 74 -2.29 -4.08 -29.45
C ALA A 74 -3.69 -4.44 -29.96
N PHE A 75 -4.40 -3.46 -30.53
CA PHE A 75 -5.76 -3.68 -31.02
C PHE A 75 -5.76 -4.72 -32.16
N ALA A 76 -6.62 -5.74 -32.04
CA ALA A 76 -6.81 -6.79 -33.04
C ALA A 76 -5.53 -7.57 -33.46
N SER A 77 -4.51 -7.65 -32.60
CA SER A 77 -3.33 -8.46 -32.86
C SER A 77 -2.90 -9.25 -31.62
N ARG A 78 -1.97 -10.21 -31.80
CA ARG A 78 -1.31 -10.94 -30.71
C ARG A 78 -0.04 -10.23 -30.22
N GLU A 79 0.11 -8.95 -30.53
CA GLU A 79 1.30 -8.17 -30.19
C GLU A 79 1.08 -7.35 -28.90
N LEU A 80 2.18 -7.09 -28.20
CA LEU A 80 2.23 -6.22 -27.03
C LEU A 80 2.91 -4.91 -27.41
N VAL A 81 2.27 -3.78 -27.10
CA VAL A 81 2.91 -2.46 -27.20
C VAL A 81 3.61 -2.19 -25.87
N TYR A 82 4.94 -2.19 -25.88
CA TYR A 82 5.75 -1.82 -24.72
C TYR A 82 6.13 -0.34 -24.77
N MET A 83 5.87 0.37 -23.68
CA MET A 83 6.14 1.79 -23.51
C MET A 83 7.04 1.98 -22.28
N PRO A 84 8.38 2.03 -22.45
CA PRO A 84 9.28 2.33 -21.35
C PRO A 84 9.05 3.75 -20.86
N PHE A 85 9.16 3.97 -19.55
CA PHE A 85 9.12 5.32 -19.00
C PHE A 85 10.46 6.03 -19.21
N PRO A 86 10.46 7.34 -19.50
CA PRO A 86 11.67 8.16 -19.40
C PRO A 86 12.32 7.98 -18.03
N GLY A 87 13.66 7.98 -17.95
CA GLY A 87 14.39 7.76 -16.70
C GLY A 87 13.98 8.73 -15.58
N GLU A 88 13.70 9.99 -15.93
CA GLU A 88 13.22 11.02 -15.01
C GLU A 88 11.81 10.74 -14.44
N MET A 89 11.03 9.89 -15.09
CA MET A 89 9.69 9.47 -14.65
C MET A 89 9.71 8.19 -13.80
N ILE A 90 10.85 7.50 -13.70
CA ILE A 90 10.99 6.31 -12.86
C ILE A 90 11.24 6.78 -11.42
N SER A 91 10.18 6.77 -10.61
CA SER A 91 10.28 7.07 -9.18
C SER A 91 10.26 5.80 -8.34
N GLU A 92 11.00 5.83 -7.23
CA GLU A 92 10.91 4.82 -6.18
C GLU A 92 9.54 4.90 -5.50
N ARG A 93 8.92 3.73 -5.28
CA ARG A 93 7.70 3.57 -4.50
C ARG A 93 7.90 2.48 -3.47
N GLU A 94 7.67 2.82 -2.21
CA GLU A 94 7.78 1.86 -1.14
C GLU A 94 6.40 1.34 -0.77
N ASN A 95 6.29 0.02 -0.71
CA ASN A 95 5.10 -0.67 -0.22
C ASN A 95 5.45 -1.33 1.11
N MET A 96 4.48 -1.37 2.02
CA MET A 96 4.63 -2.05 3.31
C MET A 96 3.51 -3.06 3.50
N THR A 97 3.89 -4.31 3.81
CA THR A 97 2.96 -5.43 3.96
C THR A 97 3.08 -6.03 5.34
N PHE A 98 1.94 -6.26 5.98
CA PHE A 98 1.81 -6.92 7.26
C PHE A 98 1.36 -8.36 7.06
N THR A 99 2.13 -9.33 7.53
CA THR A 99 1.79 -10.74 7.43
C THR A 99 1.20 -11.22 8.75
N TYR A 100 -0.02 -11.74 8.66
CA TYR A 100 -0.73 -12.35 9.77
C TYR A 100 -0.88 -13.85 9.54
N VAL A 101 -0.73 -14.65 10.59
CA VAL A 101 -0.84 -16.12 10.51
C VAL A 101 -1.68 -16.70 11.63
N SER A 102 -2.41 -17.76 11.30
CA SER A 102 -3.02 -18.69 12.25
C SER A 102 -2.47 -20.09 11.99
N LEU A 103 -3.11 -21.12 12.55
CA LEU A 103 -2.75 -22.51 12.30
C LEU A 103 -3.01 -22.92 10.83
N THR A 104 -3.96 -22.29 10.18
CA THR A 104 -4.57 -22.74 8.91
C THR A 104 -4.59 -21.67 7.83
N GLU A 105 -4.30 -20.42 8.17
CA GLU A 105 -4.42 -19.28 7.26
C GLU A 105 -3.21 -18.34 7.39
N ARG A 106 -2.82 -17.75 6.25
CA ARG A 106 -1.88 -16.62 6.16
C ARG A 106 -2.55 -15.50 5.36
N ASP A 107 -2.52 -14.30 5.91
CA ASP A 107 -3.08 -13.09 5.29
C ASP A 107 -1.98 -12.02 5.20
N ASP A 108 -1.67 -11.59 3.98
CA ASP A 108 -0.67 -10.56 3.69
C ASP A 108 -1.40 -9.27 3.30
N VAL A 109 -1.23 -8.23 4.11
CA VAL A 109 -2.11 -7.05 4.11
C VAL A 109 -1.29 -5.80 3.87
N ASP A 110 -1.58 -5.12 2.77
CA ASP A 110 -0.91 -3.87 2.42
C ASP A 110 -1.33 -2.69 3.33
N LEU A 111 -0.36 -1.86 3.69
CA LEU A 111 -0.55 -0.67 4.53
C LEU A 111 -1.64 0.27 3.98
N VAL A 112 -1.67 0.52 2.67
CA VAL A 112 -2.69 1.38 2.05
C VAL A 112 -4.08 0.80 2.25
N THR A 113 -4.22 -0.53 2.24
CA THR A 113 -5.50 -1.21 2.51
C THR A 113 -5.95 -0.99 3.95
N LEU A 114 -5.04 -1.08 4.92
CA LEU A 114 -5.35 -0.80 6.33
C LEU A 114 -5.73 0.66 6.56
N LEU A 115 -4.96 1.60 5.99
CA LEU A 115 -5.24 3.02 6.08
C LEU A 115 -6.61 3.33 5.45
N LYS A 116 -6.88 2.76 4.26
CA LYS A 116 -8.18 2.91 3.59
C LYS A 116 -9.33 2.45 4.49
N ALA A 117 -9.23 1.26 5.10
CA ALA A 117 -10.27 0.74 5.99
C ALA A 117 -10.51 1.65 7.20
N ARG A 118 -9.44 2.18 7.80
CA ARG A 118 -9.52 3.11 8.94
C ARG A 118 -10.24 4.41 8.58
N PHE A 119 -9.81 5.09 7.52
CA PHE A 119 -10.41 6.38 7.14
C PHE A 119 -11.77 6.27 6.45
N HIS A 120 -12.17 5.07 5.99
CA HIS A 120 -13.56 4.83 5.57
C HIS A 120 -14.50 4.68 6.79
N SER A 121 -14.01 4.18 7.92
CA SER A 121 -14.81 3.98 9.14
C SER A 121 -15.13 5.28 9.90
N GLU A 122 -14.35 6.34 9.72
CA GLU A 122 -14.52 7.63 10.42
C GLU A 122 -15.61 8.54 9.80
N LYS A 123 -16.24 8.12 8.68
CA LYS A 123 -17.36 8.84 8.05
C LYS A 123 -18.74 8.19 8.28
N GLY A 124 -18.84 7.25 9.22
CA GLY A 124 -20.09 6.59 9.63
C GLY A 124 -20.72 7.22 10.86
#